data_AF-A0A1V6DUL6-F1
#
_entry.id   AF-A0A1V6DUL6-F1
#
_cell.length_a   1.000
_cell.length_b   1.000
_cell.length_c   1.000
_cell.angle_alpha   90.00
_cell.angle_beta   90.00
_cell.angle_gamma   90.00
#
_symmetry.space_group_name_H-M   'P 1'
#
loop_
_entity.id
_entity.type
_entity.pdbx_description
1 polymer ?
#
loop_
_entity_poly.entity_id
_entity_poly.type
_entity_poly.pdbx_seq_one_letter_code
_entity_poly.pdbx_strand_id
1 'polypeptide(L)'
;MYTSAVTELELSAIAKSKNIVRVPGSAVFMVATPKGTPLALLHHLKANKCLQETVVLMTITAEEVPHVDDEERLTIDSLGEGVWRVVGRYGYMESPDVANLVTRVKNQGVALNLMSTTFYFNREMIIGGGNARMWEWQKNLYAFLSRNARPVKDYYQIMPTQIIEIGLPVQL
;
A
#
# COMPACT_ATOMS: atom_id res chain seq x y z
N MET A 1 -12.10 8.79 -13.73
CA MET A 1 -11.01 9.24 -14.62
C MET A 1 -10.06 10.10 -13.80
N TYR A 2 -9.21 9.49 -12.97
CA TYR A 2 -8.13 10.18 -12.25
C TYR A 2 -6.90 9.27 -12.25
N THR A 3 -5.95 9.67 -13.11
CA THR A 3 -4.51 9.48 -13.08
C THR A 3 -3.95 8.11 -12.70
N SER A 4 -3.89 7.21 -13.70
CA SER A 4 -3.03 6.01 -13.68
C SER A 4 -1.65 6.24 -14.31
N ALA A 5 -1.18 7.49 -14.38
CA ALA A 5 0.05 7.83 -15.12
C ALA A 5 1.04 8.67 -14.31
N VAL A 6 1.11 8.48 -12.99
CA VAL A 6 2.23 9.02 -12.20
C VAL A 6 3.39 8.02 -12.31
N THR A 7 4.42 8.39 -13.07
CA THR A 7 5.62 7.57 -13.30
C THR A 7 6.55 7.62 -12.08
N GLU A 8 7.46 6.65 -11.95
CA GLU A 8 8.46 6.58 -10.86
C GLU A 8 9.31 7.87 -10.74
N LEU A 9 9.56 8.51 -11.89
CA LEU A 9 10.26 9.80 -11.97
C LEU A 9 9.51 10.91 -11.21
N GLU A 10 8.17 10.93 -11.27
CA GLU A 10 7.36 11.93 -10.57
C GLU A 10 7.36 11.72 -9.06
N LEU A 11 7.39 10.47 -8.58
CA LEU A 11 7.51 10.16 -7.15
C LEU A 11 8.81 10.72 -6.55
N SER A 12 9.94 10.49 -7.25
CA SER A 12 11.22 11.04 -6.84
C SER A 12 11.22 12.58 -6.85
N ALA A 13 10.58 13.19 -7.85
CA ALA A 13 10.47 14.65 -7.96
C ALA A 13 9.57 15.24 -6.85
N ILE A 14 8.50 14.54 -6.48
CA ILE A 14 7.63 14.88 -5.36
C ILE A 14 8.42 14.82 -4.05
N ALA A 15 9.20 13.77 -3.83
CA ALA A 15 10.04 13.64 -2.63
C ALA A 15 11.11 14.75 -2.53
N LYS A 16 11.65 15.23 -3.66
CA LYS A 16 12.58 16.38 -3.73
C LYS A 16 11.91 17.75 -3.59
N SER A 17 10.58 17.82 -3.64
CA SER A 17 9.87 19.09 -3.66
C SER A 17 10.09 19.86 -2.37
N LYS A 18 10.51 21.13 -2.48
CA LYS A 18 10.66 22.03 -1.32
C LYS A 18 9.36 22.26 -0.53
N ASN A 19 8.21 21.94 -1.15
CA ASN A 19 6.90 22.12 -0.54
C ASN A 19 6.47 20.92 0.32
N ILE A 20 7.26 19.85 0.36
CA ILE A 20 6.99 18.66 1.18
C ILE A 20 8.07 18.55 2.26
N VAL A 21 7.65 18.56 3.51
CA VAL A 21 8.56 18.43 4.66
C VAL A 21 8.93 16.97 4.86
N ARG A 22 10.24 16.68 4.96
CA ARG A 22 10.73 15.34 5.32
C ARG A 22 10.73 15.20 6.85
N VAL A 23 10.05 14.19 7.37
CA VAL A 23 9.96 13.93 8.82
C VAL A 23 10.72 12.64 9.18
N PRO A 24 11.33 12.53 10.36
CA PRO A 24 12.05 11.33 10.76
C PRO A 24 11.18 10.08 10.78
N GLY A 25 11.81 8.92 10.53
CA GLY A 25 11.17 7.61 10.62
C GLY A 25 10.79 7.01 9.27
N SER A 26 9.89 6.04 9.31
CA SER A 26 9.53 5.23 8.16
C SER A 26 8.02 5.03 8.00
N ALA A 27 7.57 5.01 6.75
CA ALA A 27 6.19 4.69 6.40
C ALA A 27 6.12 3.63 5.32
N VAL A 28 5.21 2.69 5.50
CA VAL A 28 4.87 1.68 4.49
C VAL A 28 3.48 1.98 3.96
N PHE A 29 3.38 2.25 2.66
CA PHE A 29 2.10 2.33 1.97
C PHE A 29 1.81 0.97 1.34
N MET A 30 0.76 0.30 1.82
CA MET A 30 0.31 -0.98 1.29
C MET A 30 -0.51 -0.75 0.03
N VAL A 31 -0.08 -1.36 -1.07
CA VAL A 31 -0.58 -1.05 -2.42
C VAL A 31 -0.96 -2.32 -3.16
N ALA A 32 -2.08 -2.28 -3.88
CA ALA A 32 -2.58 -3.44 -4.60
C ALA A 32 -1.80 -3.74 -5.89
N THR A 33 -1.22 -2.72 -6.51
CA THR A 33 -0.43 -2.85 -7.74
C THR A 33 1.02 -2.44 -7.49
N PRO A 34 2.00 -3.17 -8.05
CA PRO A 34 3.42 -2.83 -7.94
C PRO A 34 3.83 -1.69 -8.87
N LYS A 35 2.90 -1.08 -9.62
CA LYS A 35 3.19 -0.01 -10.58
C LYS A 35 2.46 1.28 -10.24
N GLY A 36 3.15 2.38 -10.53
CA GLY A 36 2.64 3.74 -10.36
C GLY A 36 2.65 4.23 -8.91
N THR A 37 1.98 5.37 -8.70
CA THR A 37 1.92 6.04 -7.41
C THR A 37 0.58 5.79 -6.72
N PRO A 38 0.57 5.35 -5.45
CA PRO A 38 -0.67 5.07 -4.75
C PRO A 38 -1.49 6.32 -4.50
N LEU A 39 -2.81 6.20 -4.70
CA LEU A 39 -3.72 7.31 -4.47
C LEU A 39 -3.69 7.79 -3.00
N ALA A 40 -3.62 6.87 -2.02
CA ALA A 40 -3.46 7.23 -0.61
C ALA A 40 -2.21 8.07 -0.32
N LEU A 41 -1.09 7.79 -0.98
CA LEU A 41 0.12 8.59 -0.81
C LEU A 41 -0.10 10.01 -1.34
N LEU A 42 -0.73 10.14 -2.51
CA LEU A 42 -1.06 11.47 -3.07
C LEU A 42 -2.01 12.25 -2.16
N HIS A 43 -3.02 11.59 -1.59
CA HIS A 43 -3.92 12.24 -0.62
C HIS A 43 -3.19 12.62 0.67
N HIS A 44 -2.33 11.75 1.19
CA HIS A 44 -1.51 12.03 2.36
C HIS A 44 -0.64 13.27 2.14
N LEU A 45 0.06 13.33 1.01
CA LEU A 45 0.89 14.47 0.64
C LEU A 45 0.08 15.76 0.44
N LYS A 46 -1.09 15.67 -0.20
CA LYS A 46 -1.98 16.82 -0.41
C LYS A 46 -2.48 17.41 0.91
N ALA A 47 -2.84 16.56 1.86
CA ALA A 47 -3.41 16.97 3.14
C ALA A 47 -2.35 17.43 4.14
N ASN A 48 -1.28 16.63 4.31
CA ASN A 48 -0.31 16.83 5.39
C ASN A 48 0.95 17.56 4.93
N LYS A 49 1.26 17.53 3.62
CA LYS A 49 2.48 18.11 3.05
C LYS A 49 3.77 17.64 3.74
N CYS A 50 3.77 16.42 4.26
CA CYS A 50 4.93 15.79 4.86
C CYS A 50 5.10 14.35 4.38
N LEU A 51 6.32 13.84 4.49
CA LEU A 51 6.66 12.49 4.10
C LEU A 51 7.84 11.97 4.92
N GLN A 52 7.78 10.73 5.39
CA GLN A 52 8.84 10.11 6.21
C GLN A 52 10.14 9.95 5.43
N GLU A 53 11.30 10.10 6.08
CA GLU A 53 12.63 9.92 5.48
C GLU A 53 12.75 8.61 4.68
N THR A 54 12.19 7.52 5.21
CA THR A 54 12.06 6.26 4.46
C THR A 54 10.60 5.96 4.14
N VAL A 55 10.28 5.82 2.85
CA VAL A 55 8.96 5.46 2.37
C VAL A 55 9.05 4.18 1.56
N VAL A 56 8.21 3.21 1.88
CA VAL A 56 8.14 1.96 1.13
C VAL A 56 6.75 1.80 0.54
N LEU A 57 6.69 1.66 -0.78
CA LEU A 57 5.51 1.25 -1.51
C LEU A 57 5.53 -0.28 -1.56
N MET A 58 4.73 -0.92 -0.71
CA MET A 58 4.75 -2.37 -0.52
C MET A 58 3.56 -3.03 -1.20
N THR A 59 3.86 -3.93 -2.13
CA THR A 59 2.88 -4.83 -2.77
C THR A 59 3.09 -6.24 -2.27
N ILE A 60 2.00 -6.94 -1.99
CA ILE A 60 2.00 -8.38 -1.74
C ILE A 60 1.22 -9.02 -2.87
N THR A 61 1.88 -9.89 -3.64
CA THR A 61 1.28 -10.62 -4.77
C THR A 61 1.19 -12.11 -4.45
N ALA A 62 0.07 -12.71 -4.87
CA ALA A 62 -0.08 -14.16 -4.86
C ALA A 62 0.37 -14.72 -6.22
N GLU A 63 1.18 -15.77 -6.19
CA GLU A 63 1.69 -16.47 -7.37
C GLU A 63 0.92 -17.78 -7.59
N GLU A 64 0.87 -18.26 -8.84
CA GLU A 64 0.17 -19.50 -9.25
C GLU A 64 0.96 -20.77 -8.90
N VAL A 65 1.83 -20.70 -7.89
CA VAL A 65 2.62 -21.81 -7.36
C VAL A 65 2.28 -22.04 -5.89
N PRO A 66 2.41 -23.26 -5.35
CA PRO A 66 2.06 -23.55 -3.96
C PRO A 66 2.90 -22.77 -2.96
N HIS A 67 4.20 -22.66 -3.22
CA HIS A 67 5.18 -21.94 -2.41
C HIS A 67 6.15 -21.22 -3.36
N VAL A 68 6.58 -20.01 -2.97
CA VAL A 68 7.59 -19.25 -3.70
C VAL A 68 8.97 -19.46 -3.08
N ASP A 69 10.01 -19.59 -3.90
CA ASP A 69 11.39 -19.73 -3.42
C ASP A 69 11.86 -18.46 -2.71
N ASP A 70 12.73 -18.62 -1.71
CA ASP A 70 13.23 -17.51 -0.88
C ASP A 70 13.93 -16.40 -1.68
N GLU A 71 14.57 -16.76 -2.79
CA GLU A 71 15.28 -15.84 -3.70
C GLU A 71 14.31 -14.98 -4.52
N GLU A 72 13.15 -15.52 -4.91
CA GLU A 72 12.13 -14.83 -5.71
C GLU A 72 11.07 -14.11 -4.86
N ARG A 73 11.00 -14.44 -3.57
CA ARG A 73 10.01 -13.92 -2.62
C ARG A 73 10.04 -12.39 -2.50
N LEU A 74 11.17 -11.73 -2.77
CA LEU A 74 11.33 -10.30 -2.52
C LEU A 74 12.04 -9.59 -3.66
N THR A 75 11.40 -8.56 -4.22
CA THR A 75 12.05 -7.58 -5.09
C THR A 75 12.04 -6.22 -4.42
N ILE A 76 13.17 -5.51 -4.46
CA ILE A 76 13.34 -4.17 -3.88
C ILE A 76 13.97 -3.26 -4.92
N ASP A 77 13.28 -2.18 -5.24
CA ASP A 77 13.75 -1.15 -6.16
C ASP A 77 13.85 0.20 -5.44
N SER A 78 14.99 0.88 -5.57
CA SER A 78 15.13 2.25 -5.07
C SER A 78 14.57 3.24 -6.09
N LEU A 79 13.66 4.11 -5.65
CA LEU A 79 13.13 5.21 -6.46
C LEU A 79 13.84 6.54 -6.17
N GLY A 80 14.85 6.53 -5.28
CA GLY A 80 15.60 7.71 -4.84
C GLY A 80 14.95 8.44 -3.65
N GLU A 81 15.71 9.31 -2.99
CA GLU A 81 15.27 10.16 -1.87
C GLU A 81 14.65 9.40 -0.68
N GLY A 82 15.10 8.17 -0.44
CA GLY A 82 14.55 7.30 0.60
C GLY A 82 13.18 6.71 0.26
N VAL A 83 12.76 6.78 -1.00
CA VAL A 83 11.56 6.10 -1.51
C VAL A 83 11.96 4.78 -2.13
N TRP A 84 11.26 3.72 -1.74
CA TRP A 84 11.51 2.35 -2.17
C TRP A 84 10.22 1.72 -2.66
N ARG A 85 10.35 0.81 -3.62
CA ARG A 85 9.29 -0.09 -4.03
C ARG A 85 9.67 -1.50 -3.64
N VAL A 86 8.74 -2.21 -3.01
CA VAL A 86 8.95 -3.55 -2.52
C VAL A 86 7.80 -4.42 -2.99
N VAL A 87 8.14 -5.57 -3.58
CA VAL A 87 7.17 -6.59 -3.97
C VAL A 87 7.49 -7.87 -3.23
N GLY A 88 6.57 -8.31 -2.37
CA GLY A 88 6.59 -9.61 -1.73
C GLY A 88 5.72 -10.61 -2.48
N ARG A 89 6.28 -11.74 -2.89
CA ARG A 89 5.57 -12.80 -3.61
C ARG A 89 5.29 -13.98 -2.69
N TYR A 90 4.08 -14.50 -2.72
CA TYR A 90 3.66 -15.65 -1.92
C TYR A 90 2.89 -16.64 -2.78
N GLY A 91 3.15 -17.92 -2.60
CA GLY A 91 2.38 -18.98 -3.24
C GLY A 91 0.97 -19.07 -2.67
N TYR A 92 0.07 -19.73 -3.40
CA TYR A 92 -1.35 -19.82 -3.01
C TYR A 92 -1.59 -20.63 -1.72
N MET A 93 -0.61 -21.43 -1.24
CA MET A 93 -0.69 -22.12 0.06
C MET A 93 -0.02 -21.36 1.20
N GLU A 94 0.60 -20.21 0.92
CA GLU A 94 1.29 -19.41 1.91
C GLU A 94 0.39 -18.31 2.48
N SER A 95 0.61 -17.96 3.75
CA SER A 95 0.00 -16.77 4.37
C SER A 95 1.02 -15.65 4.38
N PRO A 96 0.71 -14.46 3.81
CA PRO A 96 1.65 -13.35 3.82
C PRO A 96 1.97 -12.86 5.24
N ASP A 97 3.25 -12.68 5.53
CA ASP A 97 3.75 -12.18 6.81
C ASP A 97 4.51 -10.86 6.60
N VAL A 98 3.86 -9.73 6.94
CA VAL A 98 4.46 -8.40 6.78
C VAL A 98 5.60 -8.17 7.76
N ALA A 99 5.55 -8.73 8.97
CA ALA A 99 6.63 -8.58 9.95
C ALA A 99 7.93 -9.22 9.44
N ASN A 100 7.82 -10.42 8.88
CA ASN A 100 8.94 -11.11 8.22
C ASN A 100 9.43 -10.33 7.00
N LEU A 101 8.52 -9.87 6.13
CA LEU A 101 8.86 -9.12 4.93
C LEU A 101 9.58 -7.80 5.26
N VAL A 102 9.14 -7.06 6.28
CA VAL A 102 9.83 -5.87 6.79
C VAL A 102 11.23 -6.19 7.28
N THR A 103 11.41 -7.32 7.96
CA THR A 103 12.73 -7.79 8.42
C THR A 103 13.64 -8.09 7.23
N ARG A 104 13.14 -8.78 6.20
CA ARG A 104 13.90 -9.07 4.98
C ARG A 104 14.30 -7.80 4.24
N VAL A 105 13.39 -6.83 4.11
CA VAL A 105 13.67 -5.53 3.49
C VAL A 105 14.73 -4.75 4.27
N LYS A 106 14.65 -4.78 5.61
CA LYS A 106 15.68 -4.18 6.48
C LYS A 106 17.06 -4.81 6.25
N ASN A 107 17.13 -6.14 6.12
CA ASN A 107 18.38 -6.85 5.88
C ASN A 107 19.02 -6.51 4.51
N GLN A 108 18.23 -6.02 3.56
CA GLN A 108 18.70 -5.51 2.27
C GLN A 108 19.11 -4.02 2.30
N GLY A 109 19.19 -3.42 3.49
CA GLY A 109 19.74 -2.07 3.70
C GLY A 109 18.71 -0.93 3.71
N VAL A 110 17.41 -1.23 3.62
CA VAL A 110 16.36 -0.20 3.76
C VAL A 110 16.13 0.11 5.24
N ALA A 111 16.10 1.40 5.61
CA ALA A 111 15.91 1.84 6.99
C ALA A 111 14.46 1.70 7.47
N LEU A 112 13.99 0.46 7.60
CA LEU A 112 12.68 0.10 8.12
C LEU A 112 12.80 -0.53 9.52
N ASN A 113 11.87 -0.19 10.40
CA ASN A 113 11.76 -0.78 11.73
C ASN A 113 10.29 -1.09 12.02
N LEU A 114 9.96 -2.38 12.18
CA LEU A 114 8.59 -2.83 12.41
C LEU A 114 7.91 -2.10 13.58
N MET A 115 8.64 -1.77 14.65
CA MET A 115 8.07 -1.17 15.87
C MET A 115 7.79 0.34 15.76
N SER A 116 8.43 1.03 14.83
CA SER A 116 8.27 2.49 14.65
C SER A 116 7.69 2.88 13.30
N THR A 117 7.47 1.92 12.40
CA THR A 117 6.93 2.17 11.07
C THR A 117 5.43 2.34 11.13
N THR A 118 4.93 3.39 10.48
CA THR A 118 3.49 3.57 10.26
C THR A 118 3.07 2.88 8.97
N PHE A 119 2.04 2.05 9.03
CA PHE A 119 1.48 1.34 7.88
C PHE A 119 0.21 2.02 7.40
N TYR A 120 0.25 2.52 6.17
CA TYR A 120 -0.89 3.13 5.50
C TYR A 120 -1.60 2.10 4.62
N PHE A 121 -2.89 1.92 4.87
CA PHE A 121 -3.75 1.05 4.07
C PHE A 121 -4.76 1.89 3.29
N ASN A 122 -4.97 1.50 2.03
CA ASN A 122 -6.14 1.97 1.29
C ASN A 122 -7.39 1.33 1.87
N ARG A 123 -8.38 2.15 2.19
CA ARG A 123 -9.73 1.69 2.49
C ARG A 123 -10.66 2.18 1.41
N GLU A 124 -11.14 1.26 0.58
CA GLU A 124 -12.17 1.58 -0.40
C GLU A 124 -13.51 1.77 0.33
N MET A 125 -14.06 2.97 0.23
CA MET A 125 -15.37 3.29 0.79
C MET A 125 -16.39 3.26 -0.34
N ILE A 126 -17.23 2.23 -0.33
CA ILE A 126 -18.34 2.12 -1.27
C ILE A 126 -19.41 3.14 -0.89
N ILE A 127 -19.65 4.10 -1.79
CA ILE A 127 -20.72 5.11 -1.69
C ILE A 127 -21.78 4.76 -2.73
N GLY A 128 -23.04 4.61 -2.29
CA GLY A 128 -24.18 4.38 -3.18
C GLY A 128 -24.59 5.63 -3.96
N GLY A 129 -25.39 5.44 -5.00
CA GLY A 129 -25.94 6.54 -5.81
C GLY A 129 -25.05 7.01 -6.96
N GLY A 130 -24.08 6.20 -7.40
CA GLY A 130 -23.31 6.44 -8.60
C GLY A 130 -23.98 5.90 -9.89
N ASN A 131 -23.32 6.14 -11.02
CA ASN A 131 -23.78 5.76 -12.37
C ASN A 131 -23.23 4.40 -12.86
N ALA A 132 -22.81 3.49 -11.98
CA ALA A 132 -22.40 2.15 -12.38
C ALA A 132 -23.55 1.43 -13.08
N ARG A 133 -23.20 0.70 -14.15
CA ARG A 133 -24.10 -0.16 -14.94
C ARG A 133 -24.51 -1.44 -14.18
N MET A 134 -24.93 -1.30 -12.93
CA MET A 134 -25.41 -2.39 -12.08
C MET A 134 -26.85 -2.13 -11.67
N TRP A 135 -27.66 -3.18 -11.64
CA TRP A 135 -29.03 -3.06 -11.11
C TRP A 135 -28.98 -2.78 -9.60
N GLU A 136 -29.98 -2.06 -9.08
CA GLU A 136 -29.93 -1.53 -7.71
C GLU A 136 -29.78 -2.61 -6.63
N TRP A 137 -30.40 -3.79 -6.83
CA TRP A 137 -30.22 -4.91 -5.91
C TRP A 137 -28.80 -5.49 -5.93
N GLN A 138 -28.10 -5.44 -7.07
CA GLN A 138 -26.70 -5.88 -7.18
C GLN A 138 -25.79 -4.92 -6.42
N LYS A 139 -26.06 -3.61 -6.50
CA LYS A 139 -25.33 -2.60 -5.72
C LYS A 139 -25.50 -2.85 -4.22
N ASN A 140 -26.73 -3.14 -3.78
CA ASN A 140 -27.03 -3.44 -2.38
C ASN A 140 -26.37 -4.74 -1.90
N LEU A 141 -26.42 -5.81 -2.70
CA LEU A 141 -25.76 -7.07 -2.37
C LEU A 141 -24.24 -6.92 -2.30
N TYR A 142 -23.63 -6.20 -3.27
CA TYR A 142 -22.19 -5.93 -3.26
C TYR A 142 -21.77 -5.11 -2.04
N ALA A 143 -22.51 -4.04 -1.73
CA ALA A 143 -22.26 -3.23 -0.53
C ALA A 143 -22.39 -4.07 0.76
N PHE A 144 -23.35 -4.98 0.83
CA PHE A 144 -23.49 -5.91 1.96
C PHE A 144 -22.29 -6.87 2.05
N LEU A 145 -21.94 -7.57 0.97
CA LEU A 145 -20.82 -8.52 0.96
C LEU A 145 -19.48 -7.85 1.27
N SER A 146 -19.21 -6.68 0.67
CA SER A 146 -17.97 -5.94 0.90
C SER A 146 -17.82 -5.49 2.36
N ARG A 147 -18.91 -5.07 3.02
CA ARG A 147 -18.90 -4.74 4.46
C ARG A 147 -18.60 -5.94 5.36
N ASN A 148 -18.92 -7.16 4.90
CA ASN A 148 -18.70 -8.40 5.65
C ASN A 148 -17.37 -9.08 5.31
N ALA A 149 -16.66 -8.64 4.28
CA ALA A 149 -15.35 -9.16 3.94
C ALA A 149 -14.33 -8.80 5.03
N ARG A 150 -13.51 -9.76 5.45
CA ARG A 150 -12.43 -9.51 6.42
C ARG A 150 -11.39 -8.58 5.78
N PRO A 151 -11.03 -7.46 6.43
CA PRO A 151 -10.05 -6.55 5.88
C PRO A 151 -8.65 -7.20 5.89
N VAL A 152 -7.91 -6.99 4.80
CA VAL A 152 -6.61 -7.63 4.54
C VAL A 152 -5.58 -7.35 5.66
N LYS A 153 -5.70 -6.23 6.35
CA LYS A 153 -4.84 -5.86 7.49
C LYS A 153 -4.83 -6.87 8.64
N ASP A 154 -5.92 -7.62 8.81
CA ASP A 154 -6.06 -8.58 9.91
C ASP A 154 -5.16 -9.81 9.72
N TYR A 155 -4.60 -10.00 8.52
CA TYR A 155 -3.66 -11.08 8.21
C TYR A 155 -2.20 -10.72 8.46
N TYR A 156 -1.87 -9.43 8.55
CA TYR A 156 -0.47 -8.98 8.48
C TYR A 156 0.27 -8.90 9.83
N GLN A 157 -0.37 -9.30 10.93
CA GLN A 157 0.23 -9.30 12.28
C GLN A 157 0.87 -7.96 12.69
N ILE A 158 0.37 -6.83 12.16
CA ILE A 158 0.84 -5.48 12.51
C ILE A 158 0.09 -4.99 13.75
N MET A 159 0.77 -4.25 14.63
CA MET A 159 0.11 -3.66 15.80
C MET A 159 -0.93 -2.63 15.36
N PRO A 160 -2.18 -2.67 15.86
CA PRO A 160 -3.23 -1.74 15.44
C PRO A 160 -2.87 -0.26 15.61
N THR A 161 -2.04 0.08 16.58
CA THR A 161 -1.57 1.46 16.86
C THR A 161 -0.68 2.04 15.76
N GLN A 162 -0.17 1.20 14.85
CA GLN A 162 0.70 1.59 13.75
C GLN A 162 -0.05 1.71 12.42
N ILE A 163 -1.34 1.37 12.40
CA ILE A 163 -2.15 1.31 11.18
C ILE A 163 -2.91 2.62 11.01
N ILE A 164 -2.78 3.22 9.83
CA ILE A 164 -3.60 4.34 9.37
C ILE A 164 -4.33 3.93 8.10
N GLU A 165 -5.65 4.03 8.10
CA GLU A 165 -6.47 3.81 6.91
C GLU A 165 -6.78 5.14 6.23
N ILE A 166 -6.52 5.23 4.92
CA ILE A 166 -6.91 6.38 4.11
C ILE A 166 -8.10 5.96 3.25
N GLY A 167 -9.24 6.56 3.56
CA GLY A 167 -10.50 6.31 2.86
C GLY A 167 -10.51 6.91 1.46
N LEU A 168 -10.71 6.07 0.45
CA LEU A 168 -10.88 6.47 -0.94
C LEU A 168 -12.34 6.25 -1.34
N PRO A 169 -13.10 7.31 -1.65
CA PRO A 169 -14.50 7.16 -2.05
C PRO A 169 -14.59 6.49 -3.43
N VAL A 170 -15.30 5.37 -3.49
CA VAL A 170 -15.64 4.67 -4.74
C VAL A 170 -17.16 4.73 -4.89
N GLN A 171 -17.63 5.31 -6.00
CA GLN A 171 -19.06 5.42 -6.29
C GLN A 171 -19.55 4.20 -7.07
N LEU A 172 -20.65 3.61 -6.62
CA LEU A 172 -21.43 2.59 -7.34
C LEU A 172 -22.57 3.21 -8.12
#